data_AF-A0A259M7Z6-F1
#
_entry.id   AF-A0A259M7Z6-F1
#
_cell.length_a   1.000
_cell.length_b   1.000
_cell.length_c   1.000
_cell.angle_alpha   90.00
_cell.angle_beta   90.00
_cell.angle_gamma   90.00
#
_symmetry.space_group_name_H-M   'P 1'
#
loop_
_entity.id
_entity.type
_entity.pdbx_description
1 polymer ?
#
loop_
_entity_poly.entity_id
_entity_poly.type
_entity_poly.pdbx_seq_one_letter_code
_entity_poly.pdbx_strand_id
1 'polypeptide(L)'
;MNPKAVKLTPGLYLVATPIGTARDITLRALDILTSADVLVAEDTRTLRKLMEIHGISLGERQVLAYHDHNGAQMRPRLLGLLEQGLALAYASEAGTPMIADPGFDLARAARDAGHAVVAAPGPSAVVTALTVGGLPTDRFFFAGFLPNASGQRKTALRRYAEIPGTLVFYESPKRIAAMLRDAAEVLGPERQAAVCRELTKKFEEVISGTLQHLAGICADRSLKGEIVVLIDRKSSENIHESDLEALLREALTQQTVRDASEAVAARTGLPKRHVYQLALKLGQHE
;
A
#
# COMPACT_ATOMS: atom_id res chain seq x y z
N MET A 1 -5.39 19.36 19.99
CA MET A 1 -4.71 19.10 21.28
C MET A 1 -3.25 19.46 21.05
N ASN A 2 -2.64 20.26 21.92
CA ASN A 2 -1.26 20.71 21.69
C ASN A 2 -0.28 19.54 21.84
N PRO A 3 0.83 19.54 21.08
CA PRO A 3 1.92 18.57 21.28
C PRO A 3 2.40 18.59 22.73
N LYS A 4 2.69 17.41 23.29
CA LYS A 4 3.23 17.27 24.64
C LYS A 4 4.70 16.91 24.58
N ALA A 5 5.52 17.67 25.30
CA ALA A 5 6.90 17.28 25.55
C ALA A 5 6.92 16.06 26.48
N VAL A 6 7.52 14.97 26.02
CA VAL A 6 7.66 13.71 26.74
C VAL A 6 9.12 13.29 26.77
N LYS A 7 9.55 12.57 27.81
CA LYS A 7 10.90 12.02 27.81
C LYS A 7 10.94 10.78 26.92
N LEU A 8 11.65 10.88 25.79
CA LEU A 8 11.90 9.72 24.93
C LEU A 8 13.06 8.89 25.49
N THR A 9 12.96 7.57 25.37
CA THR A 9 14.12 6.70 25.57
C THR A 9 15.07 6.83 24.38
N PRO A 10 16.39 6.63 24.56
CA PRO A 10 17.35 6.63 23.46
C PRO A 10 16.96 5.65 22.34
N GLY A 11 17.17 6.04 21.09
CA GLY A 11 16.81 5.20 19.94
C GLY A 11 16.34 5.97 18.71
N LEU A 12 16.09 5.22 17.64
CA LEU A 12 15.57 5.73 16.36
C LEU A 12 14.05 5.58 16.30
N TYR A 13 13.34 6.70 16.17
CA TYR A 13 11.90 6.78 16.04
C TYR A 13 11.52 7.06 14.58
N LEU A 14 10.87 6.11 13.94
CA LEU A 14 10.33 6.25 12.58
C LEU A 14 8.94 6.88 12.68
N VAL A 15 8.79 8.09 12.18
CA VAL A 15 7.58 8.90 12.32
C VAL A 15 6.86 9.00 10.99
N ALA A 16 5.66 8.42 10.90
CA ALA A 16 4.79 8.59 9.76
C ALA A 16 4.28 10.04 9.66
N THR A 17 4.43 10.65 8.48
CA THR A 17 3.99 12.01 8.17
C THR A 17 2.73 11.99 7.28
N PRO A 18 1.99 13.10 7.19
CA PRO A 18 0.84 13.18 6.30
C PRO A 18 1.16 12.95 4.82
N ILE A 19 0.20 12.39 4.07
CA ILE A 19 0.29 12.16 2.62
C ILE A 19 -0.39 13.26 1.78
N GLY A 20 -0.86 14.32 2.42
CA GLY A 20 -1.54 15.42 1.75
C GLY A 20 -2.06 16.47 2.72
N THR A 21 -2.91 16.06 3.66
CA THR A 21 -3.48 16.96 4.67
C THR A 21 -2.69 16.93 5.97
N ALA A 22 -2.13 18.08 6.39
CA ALA A 22 -1.31 18.17 7.60
C ALA A 22 -1.99 17.65 8.88
N ARG A 23 -3.32 17.63 8.92
CA ARG A 23 -4.15 17.14 10.04
C ARG A 23 -4.11 15.62 10.23
N ASP A 24 -3.65 14.85 9.25
CA ASP A 24 -3.61 13.38 9.34
C ASP A 24 -2.46 12.86 10.21
N ILE A 25 -1.60 13.77 10.72
CA ILE A 25 -0.56 13.41 11.68
C ILE A 25 -1.17 12.95 13.00
N THR A 26 -0.53 11.96 13.64
CA THR A 26 -0.99 11.45 14.92
C THR A 26 -0.49 12.30 16.09
N LEU A 27 -1.22 12.30 17.21
CA LEU A 27 -0.77 12.98 18.44
C LEU A 27 0.60 12.46 18.90
N ARG A 28 0.83 11.14 18.80
CA ARG A 28 2.12 10.52 19.17
C ARG A 28 3.26 10.97 18.26
N ALA A 29 3.01 11.16 16.97
CA ALA A 29 4.00 11.73 16.06
C ALA A 29 4.38 13.16 16.46
N LEU A 30 3.38 13.99 16.81
CA LEU A 30 3.62 15.35 17.31
C LEU A 30 4.43 15.37 18.61
N ASP A 31 4.12 14.48 19.56
CA ASP A 31 4.85 14.35 20.81
C ASP A 31 6.32 13.94 20.57
N ILE A 32 6.56 12.99 19.66
CA ILE A 32 7.92 12.56 19.29
C ILE A 32 8.69 13.69 18.60
N LEU A 33 8.09 14.37 17.61
CA LEU A 33 8.72 15.50 16.91
C LEU A 33 8.99 16.69 17.85
N THR A 34 8.21 16.83 18.92
CA THR A 34 8.45 17.82 19.97
C THR A 34 9.63 17.43 20.86
N SER A 35 9.82 16.13 21.08
CA SER A 35 10.66 15.63 22.16
C SER A 35 12.01 15.04 21.74
N ALA A 36 12.17 14.63 20.48
CA ALA A 36 13.42 14.06 20.00
C ALA A 36 14.58 15.08 20.06
N ASP A 37 15.76 14.59 20.41
CA ASP A 37 16.99 15.40 20.54
C ASP A 37 17.48 15.85 19.16
N VAL A 38 17.36 14.96 18.16
CA VAL A 38 17.76 15.22 16.78
C VAL A 38 16.63 14.82 15.83
N LEU A 39 16.36 15.70 14.86
CA LEU A 39 15.41 15.44 13.79
C LEU A 39 16.17 15.01 12.53
N VAL A 40 15.67 14.00 11.85
CA VAL A 40 16.22 13.47 10.60
C VAL A 40 15.07 13.43 9.58
N ALA A 41 15.31 13.94 8.39
CA ALA A 41 14.29 13.99 7.34
C ALA A 41 14.87 13.75 5.96
N GLU A 42 14.05 13.23 5.06
CA GLU A 42 14.38 13.18 3.63
C GLU A 42 14.47 14.59 3.04
N ASP A 43 13.38 15.38 3.11
CA ASP A 43 13.38 16.83 2.88
C ASP A 43 13.19 17.57 4.21
N THR A 44 14.28 18.18 4.69
CA THR A 44 14.27 18.98 5.93
C THR A 44 13.37 20.21 5.87
N ARG A 45 13.09 20.75 4.68
CA ARG A 45 12.19 21.89 4.50
C ARG A 45 10.74 21.47 4.69
N THR A 46 10.37 20.31 4.14
CA THR A 46 9.03 19.72 4.30
C THR A 46 8.75 19.43 5.77
N LEU A 47 9.71 18.83 6.48
CA LEU A 47 9.58 18.58 7.92
C LEU A 47 9.41 19.89 8.71
N ARG A 48 10.24 20.91 8.44
CA ARG A 48 10.14 22.22 9.12
C ARG A 48 8.78 22.87 8.92
N LYS A 49 8.25 22.85 7.70
CA LYS A 49 6.93 23.39 7.38
C LYS A 49 5.82 22.63 8.12
N LEU A 50 5.91 21.31 8.20
CA LEU A 50 4.96 20.49 8.97
C LEU A 50 4.99 20.84 10.46
N MET A 51 6.18 20.99 11.03
CA MET A 51 6.36 21.43 12.42
C MET A 51 5.77 22.81 12.67
N GLU A 52 5.98 23.76 11.75
CA GLU A 52 5.42 25.12 11.82
C GLU A 52 3.89 25.09 11.84
N ILE A 53 3.25 24.33 10.95
CA ILE A 53 1.78 24.18 10.90
C ILE A 53 1.22 23.71 12.25
N HIS A 54 1.96 22.84 12.96
CA HIS A 54 1.54 22.27 14.24
C HIS A 54 2.12 22.98 15.48
N GLY A 55 2.79 24.13 15.29
CA GLY A 55 3.35 24.92 16.39
C GLY A 55 4.50 24.24 17.14
N ILE A 56 5.22 23.32 16.51
CA ILE A 56 6.39 22.65 17.10
C ILE A 56 7.62 23.53 16.86
N SER A 57 8.15 24.13 17.93
CA SER A 57 9.41 24.90 17.87
C SER A 57 10.61 23.98 17.65
N LEU A 58 11.53 24.39 16.77
CA LEU A 58 12.80 23.69 16.62
C LEU A 58 13.70 23.81 17.87
N GLY A 59 13.71 24.98 18.50
CA GLY A 59 14.67 25.31 19.55
C GLY A 59 16.12 25.20 19.04
N GLU A 60 16.99 24.61 19.86
CA GLU A 60 18.42 24.41 19.55
C GLU A 60 18.71 23.09 18.81
N ARG A 61 17.66 22.32 18.49
CA ARG A 61 17.79 20.98 17.92
C ARG A 61 18.26 21.02 16.48
N GLN A 62 19.05 20.02 16.12
CA GLN A 62 19.55 19.86 14.76
C GLN A 62 18.51 19.15 13.88
N VAL A 63 18.41 19.56 12.62
CA VAL A 63 17.68 18.82 11.57
C VAL A 63 18.68 18.35 10.53
N LEU A 64 18.81 17.04 10.35
CA LEU A 64 19.76 16.41 9.44
C LEU A 64 19.02 15.83 8.24
N ALA A 65 19.58 16.00 7.05
CA ALA A 65 19.05 15.40 5.82
C ALA A 65 19.53 13.94 5.69
N TYR A 66 18.62 13.02 5.42
CA TYR A 66 18.93 11.61 5.13
C TYR A 66 18.04 11.09 4.00
N HIS A 67 18.65 10.80 2.86
CA HIS A 67 18.00 10.33 1.63
C HIS A 67 18.95 9.37 0.89
N ASP A 68 18.46 8.66 -0.13
CA ASP A 68 19.23 7.59 -0.80
C ASP A 68 20.59 8.04 -1.32
N HIS A 69 20.70 9.28 -1.83
CA HIS A 69 21.97 9.80 -2.36
C HIS A 69 23.04 10.09 -1.30
N ASN A 70 22.68 10.31 -0.04
CA ASN A 70 23.65 10.64 1.03
C ASN A 70 23.73 9.58 2.14
N GLY A 71 22.89 8.54 2.07
CA GLY A 71 22.67 7.61 3.17
C GLY A 71 23.97 6.96 3.67
N ALA A 72 24.82 6.48 2.77
CA ALA A 72 26.09 5.85 3.14
C ALA A 72 27.03 6.77 3.92
N GLN A 73 27.09 8.06 3.57
CA GLN A 73 27.92 9.05 4.24
C GLN A 73 27.31 9.50 5.58
N MET A 74 25.99 9.60 5.66
CA MET A 74 25.30 10.11 6.85
C MET A 74 25.09 9.05 7.93
N ARG A 75 24.99 7.76 7.58
CA ARG A 75 24.76 6.67 8.54
C ARG A 75 25.75 6.64 9.71
N PRO A 76 27.09 6.73 9.51
CA PRO A 76 28.03 6.72 10.63
C PRO A 76 27.79 7.85 11.64
N ARG A 77 27.44 9.05 11.14
CA ARG A 77 27.10 10.19 12.00
C ARG A 77 25.84 9.92 12.81
N LEU A 78 24.79 9.38 12.19
CA LEU A 78 23.53 9.08 12.86
C LEU A 78 23.67 7.97 13.90
N LEU A 79 24.46 6.93 13.61
CA LEU A 79 24.78 5.88 14.58
C LEU A 79 25.58 6.44 15.76
N GLY A 80 26.57 7.31 15.53
CA GLY A 80 27.32 7.95 16.61
C GLY A 80 26.44 8.80 17.54
N LEU A 81 25.35 9.39 17.03
CA LEU A 81 24.37 10.09 17.87
C LEU A 81 23.52 9.11 18.72
N LEU A 82 23.16 7.95 18.15
CA LEU A 82 22.47 6.90 18.89
C LEU A 82 23.36 6.28 19.98
N GLU A 83 24.66 6.11 19.71
CA GLU A 83 25.66 5.65 20.68
C GLU A 83 25.82 6.61 21.86
N GLN A 84 25.64 7.92 21.64
CA GLN A 84 25.62 8.94 22.70
C GLN A 84 24.35 8.88 23.57
N GLY A 85 23.42 7.98 23.27
CA GLY A 85 22.16 7.84 23.99
C GLY A 85 21.10 8.87 23.59
N LEU A 86 21.18 9.44 22.39
CA LEU A 86 20.18 10.40 21.90
C LEU A 86 18.97 9.71 21.27
N ALA A 87 17.81 10.37 21.35
CA ALA A 87 16.60 10.02 20.64
C ALA A 87 16.54 10.75 19.29
N LEU A 88 16.53 9.99 18.19
CA LEU A 88 16.46 10.51 16.83
C LEU A 88 15.06 10.27 16.26
N ALA A 89 14.38 11.31 15.78
CA ALA A 89 13.14 11.15 15.01
C ALA A 89 13.41 11.25 13.52
N TYR A 90 13.21 10.16 12.79
CA TYR A 90 13.26 10.09 11.34
C TYR A 90 11.85 10.24 10.75
N ALA A 91 11.66 11.26 9.91
CA ALA A 91 10.43 11.50 9.17
C ALA A 91 10.68 11.34 7.66
N SER A 92 9.86 10.52 6.98
CA SER A 92 9.85 10.50 5.51
C SER A 92 9.17 11.75 4.96
N GLU A 93 9.35 12.01 3.66
CA GLU A 93 8.71 13.15 3.01
C GLU A 93 7.17 13.10 3.13
N ALA A 94 6.59 11.92 2.90
CA ALA A 94 5.16 11.69 3.03
C ALA A 94 4.86 10.24 3.44
N GLY A 95 3.89 10.05 4.34
CA GLY A 95 3.40 8.72 4.70
C GLY A 95 4.29 7.99 5.69
N THR A 96 4.27 6.66 5.63
CA THR A 96 4.97 5.80 6.57
C THR A 96 6.39 5.52 6.08
N PRO A 97 7.43 5.84 6.86
CA PRO A 97 8.82 5.52 6.52
C PRO A 97 9.00 4.07 6.07
N MET A 98 10.00 3.83 5.21
CA MET A 98 10.37 2.53 4.63
C MET A 98 9.46 2.01 3.50
N ILE A 99 8.29 2.61 3.26
CA ILE A 99 7.35 2.14 2.22
C ILE A 99 7.58 2.93 0.93
N ALA A 100 8.46 2.40 0.07
CA ALA A 100 8.94 3.09 -1.13
C ALA A 100 9.68 4.41 -0.86
N ASP A 101 10.23 4.53 0.36
CA ASP A 101 10.98 5.68 0.87
C ASP A 101 12.38 5.25 1.35
N PRO A 102 13.34 6.18 1.45
CA PRO A 102 14.62 5.95 2.12
C PRO A 102 14.45 5.54 3.60
N GLY A 103 15.55 5.06 4.18
CA GLY A 103 15.64 4.79 5.62
C GLY A 103 15.86 3.33 5.98
N PHE A 104 15.60 2.38 5.08
CA PHE A 104 15.71 0.94 5.39
C PHE A 104 17.10 0.59 5.92
N ASP A 105 18.14 1.06 5.23
CA ASP A 105 19.51 0.83 5.65
C ASP A 105 19.85 1.46 7.01
N LEU A 106 19.26 2.62 7.34
CA LEU A 106 19.49 3.28 8.63
C LEU A 106 18.83 2.49 9.75
N ALA A 107 17.56 2.09 9.57
CA ALA A 107 16.84 1.28 10.54
C ALA A 107 17.53 -0.08 10.76
N ARG A 108 17.99 -0.73 9.68
CA ARG A 108 18.77 -1.96 9.78
C ARG A 108 20.06 -1.73 10.56
N ALA A 109 20.87 -0.73 10.18
CA ALA A 109 22.14 -0.45 10.84
C ALA A 109 21.97 -0.11 12.33
N ALA A 110 20.92 0.65 12.69
CA ALA A 110 20.61 0.95 14.09
C ALA A 110 20.26 -0.32 14.88
N ARG A 111 19.47 -1.25 14.31
CA ARG A 111 19.15 -2.53 14.94
C ARG A 111 20.37 -3.42 15.09
N ASP A 112 21.21 -3.51 14.05
CA ASP A 112 22.42 -4.32 14.05
C ASP A 112 23.43 -3.82 15.10
N ALA A 113 23.46 -2.50 15.36
CA ALA A 113 24.24 -1.88 16.43
C ALA A 113 23.60 -1.99 17.83
N GLY A 114 22.44 -2.65 17.97
CA GLY A 114 21.76 -2.87 19.25
C GLY A 114 20.92 -1.68 19.74
N HIS A 115 20.69 -0.66 18.91
CA HIS A 115 19.83 0.47 19.29
C HIS A 115 18.34 0.12 19.13
N ALA A 116 17.51 0.73 19.98
CA ALA A 116 16.06 0.63 19.85
C ALA A 116 15.61 1.31 18.55
N VAL A 117 14.75 0.63 17.79
CA VAL A 117 14.05 1.18 16.63
C VAL A 117 12.55 1.07 16.87
N VAL A 118 11.88 2.21 16.92
CA VAL A 118 10.48 2.34 17.31
C VAL A 118 9.71 3.02 16.19
N ALA A 119 8.54 2.50 15.85
CA ALA A 119 7.63 3.16 14.90
C ALA A 119 6.55 3.96 15.65
N ALA A 120 6.30 5.19 15.18
CA ALA A 120 5.06 5.91 15.41
C ALA A 120 4.13 5.67 14.22
N PRO A 121 3.05 4.88 14.38
CA PRO A 121 2.15 4.58 13.28
C PRO A 121 1.44 5.86 12.81
N GLY A 122 1.00 5.85 11.55
CA GLY A 122 0.32 6.99 10.94
C GLY A 122 -0.05 6.74 9.48
N PRO A 123 -0.21 7.81 8.69
CA PRO A 123 -0.72 7.74 7.33
C PRO A 123 0.12 6.83 6.40
N SER A 124 -0.57 6.10 5.52
CA SER A 124 0.04 5.30 4.46
C SER A 124 -0.86 5.34 3.23
N ALA A 125 -0.33 5.82 2.09
CA ALA A 125 -1.12 5.92 0.86
C ALA A 125 -1.64 4.56 0.36
N VAL A 126 -0.86 3.49 0.55
CA VAL A 126 -1.26 2.11 0.25
C VAL A 126 -2.51 1.71 1.03
N VAL A 127 -2.49 1.87 2.36
CA VAL A 127 -3.59 1.46 3.23
C VAL A 127 -4.82 2.35 3.03
N THR A 128 -4.61 3.65 2.85
CA THR A 128 -5.69 4.59 2.53
C THR A 128 -6.36 4.21 1.21
N ALA A 129 -5.58 3.95 0.16
CA ALA A 129 -6.12 3.53 -1.14
C ALA A 129 -6.94 2.23 -1.01
N LEU A 130 -6.42 1.21 -0.34
CA LEU A 130 -7.13 -0.06 -0.11
C LEU A 130 -8.48 0.15 0.62
N THR A 131 -8.55 1.14 1.51
CA THR A 131 -9.78 1.45 2.27
C THR A 131 -10.87 2.07 1.40
N VAL A 132 -10.50 2.92 0.44
CA VAL A 132 -11.46 3.67 -0.41
C VAL A 132 -11.65 3.05 -1.80
N GLY A 133 -10.76 2.15 -2.22
CA GLY A 133 -10.70 1.65 -3.59
C GLY A 133 -11.69 0.54 -3.93
N GLY A 134 -12.42 0.01 -2.95
CA GLY A 134 -13.54 -0.92 -3.19
C GLY A 134 -13.15 -2.32 -3.70
N LEU A 135 -11.89 -2.75 -3.49
CA LEU A 135 -11.41 -4.09 -3.83
C LEU A 135 -11.18 -4.94 -2.56
N PRO A 136 -11.09 -6.28 -2.66
CA PRO A 136 -10.82 -7.15 -1.52
C PRO A 136 -9.53 -6.76 -0.77
N THR A 137 -9.61 -6.67 0.55
CA THR A 137 -8.49 -6.25 1.41
C THR A 137 -7.99 -7.35 2.34
N ASP A 138 -8.53 -8.57 2.22
CA ASP A 138 -8.12 -9.74 3.01
C ASP A 138 -6.66 -10.15 2.73
N ARG A 139 -6.20 -9.90 1.50
CA ARG A 139 -4.81 -10.11 1.06
C ARG A 139 -4.47 -9.07 0.01
N PHE A 140 -3.30 -8.45 0.14
CA PHE A 140 -2.79 -7.52 -0.86
C PHE A 140 -1.28 -7.67 -1.04
N PHE A 141 -0.78 -7.23 -2.19
CA PHE A 141 0.64 -7.23 -2.52
C PHE A 141 1.04 -5.84 -3.00
N PHE A 142 1.88 -5.16 -2.23
CA PHE A 142 2.45 -3.87 -2.61
C PHE A 142 3.69 -4.08 -3.49
N ALA A 143 3.61 -3.63 -4.73
CA ALA A 143 4.66 -3.78 -5.73
C ALA A 143 5.49 -2.50 -5.96
N GLY A 144 5.19 -1.41 -5.25
CA GLY A 144 5.83 -0.12 -5.44
C GLY A 144 5.62 0.42 -6.87
N PHE A 145 6.70 0.90 -7.49
CA PHE A 145 6.69 1.41 -8.85
C PHE A 145 7.09 0.33 -9.87
N LEU A 146 6.33 0.21 -10.96
CA LEU A 146 6.72 -0.64 -12.08
C LEU A 146 7.85 0.00 -12.91
N PRO A 147 8.59 -0.79 -13.72
CA PRO A 147 9.55 -0.26 -14.68
C PRO A 147 8.93 0.72 -15.70
N ASN A 148 9.75 1.68 -16.17
CA ASN A 148 9.33 2.67 -17.15
C ASN A 148 9.12 2.07 -18.55
N ALA A 149 9.99 1.15 -18.97
CA ALA A 149 9.91 0.51 -20.28
C ALA A 149 8.77 -0.52 -20.33
N SER A 150 7.94 -0.47 -21.38
CA SER A 150 6.77 -1.35 -21.53
C SER A 150 7.13 -2.84 -21.44
N GLY A 151 8.16 -3.30 -22.15
CA GLY A 151 8.58 -4.70 -22.10
C GLY A 151 8.95 -5.18 -20.69
N GLN A 152 9.70 -4.37 -19.93
CA GLN A 152 10.08 -4.68 -18.56
C GLN A 152 8.87 -4.62 -17.61
N ARG A 153 7.98 -3.64 -17.80
CA ARG A 153 6.74 -3.51 -17.05
C ARG A 153 5.82 -4.71 -17.24
N LYS A 154 5.60 -5.14 -18.49
CA LYS A 154 4.82 -6.35 -18.81
C LYS A 154 5.42 -7.59 -18.17
N THR A 155 6.75 -7.73 -18.22
CA THR A 155 7.46 -8.83 -17.56
C THR A 155 7.25 -8.82 -16.04
N ALA A 156 7.30 -7.64 -15.40
CA ALA A 156 7.00 -7.51 -13.97
C ALA A 156 5.53 -7.87 -13.66
N LEU A 157 4.58 -7.35 -14.45
CA LEU A 157 3.14 -7.64 -14.29
C LEU A 157 2.84 -9.15 -14.38
N ARG A 158 3.46 -9.88 -15.31
CA ARG A 158 3.29 -11.35 -15.43
C ARG A 158 3.68 -12.09 -14.14
N ARG A 159 4.71 -11.62 -13.43
CA ARG A 159 5.14 -12.22 -12.15
C ARG A 159 4.09 -12.05 -11.05
N TYR A 160 3.23 -11.04 -11.16
CA TYR A 160 2.22 -10.72 -10.17
C TYR A 160 0.82 -11.25 -10.53
N ALA A 161 0.65 -11.81 -11.74
CA ALA A 161 -0.65 -12.13 -12.29
C ALA A 161 -1.48 -13.10 -11.43
N GLU A 162 -0.80 -14.10 -10.85
CA GLU A 162 -1.40 -15.19 -10.06
C GLU A 162 -1.34 -14.94 -8.54
N ILE A 163 -0.90 -13.75 -8.09
CA ILE A 163 -0.89 -13.43 -6.65
C ILE A 163 -2.36 -13.41 -6.16
N PRO A 164 -2.70 -14.19 -5.11
CA PRO A 164 -4.07 -14.30 -4.62
C PRO A 164 -4.42 -13.14 -3.67
N GLY A 165 -4.28 -11.90 -4.15
CA GLY A 165 -4.57 -10.68 -3.42
C GLY A 165 -4.56 -9.45 -4.31
N THR A 166 -5.15 -8.35 -3.84
CA THR A 166 -5.16 -7.08 -4.57
C THR A 166 -3.72 -6.56 -4.72
N LEU A 167 -3.34 -6.27 -5.96
CA LEU A 167 -2.05 -5.68 -6.28
C LEU A 167 -2.13 -4.17 -6.07
N VAL A 168 -1.11 -3.60 -5.42
CA VAL A 168 -1.03 -2.15 -5.16
C VAL A 168 0.24 -1.58 -5.77
N PHE A 169 0.09 -0.53 -6.57
CA PHE A 169 1.19 0.15 -7.24
C PHE A 169 1.14 1.64 -6.94
N TYR A 170 2.31 2.27 -6.88
CA TYR A 170 2.43 3.72 -7.05
C TYR A 170 2.71 4.03 -8.51
N GLU A 171 2.13 5.13 -9.01
CA GLU A 171 2.34 5.54 -10.39
C GLU A 171 2.30 7.06 -10.56
N SER A 172 3.01 7.55 -11.58
CA SER A 172 2.97 8.95 -11.97
C SER A 172 1.81 9.22 -12.95
N PRO A 173 1.23 10.42 -12.92
CA PRO A 173 0.18 10.82 -13.86
C PRO A 173 0.63 10.78 -15.33
N LYS A 174 1.94 10.89 -15.59
CA LYS A 174 2.51 10.82 -16.95
C LYS A 174 2.56 9.40 -17.52
N ARG A 175 2.55 8.38 -16.64
CA ARG A 175 2.76 6.98 -17.00
C ARG A 175 1.51 6.13 -16.84
N ILE A 176 0.55 6.56 -16.04
CA ILE A 176 -0.64 5.79 -15.66
C ILE A 176 -1.40 5.20 -16.86
N ALA A 177 -1.59 5.98 -17.93
CA ALA A 177 -2.27 5.49 -19.12
C ALA A 177 -1.52 4.32 -19.79
N ALA A 178 -0.19 4.41 -19.89
CA ALA A 178 0.64 3.35 -20.47
C ALA A 178 0.75 2.13 -19.54
N MET A 179 0.78 2.37 -18.23
CA MET A 179 0.78 1.31 -17.22
C MET A 179 -0.53 0.50 -17.27
N LEU A 180 -1.68 1.16 -17.30
CA LEU A 180 -2.99 0.51 -17.34
C LEU A 180 -3.21 -0.26 -18.64
N ARG A 181 -2.76 0.28 -19.79
CA ARG A 181 -2.79 -0.47 -21.07
C ARG A 181 -1.98 -1.77 -20.99
N ASP A 182 -0.76 -1.70 -20.49
CA ASP A 182 0.09 -2.88 -20.35
C ASP A 182 -0.47 -3.87 -19.31
N ALA A 183 -1.11 -3.37 -18.25
CA ALA A 183 -1.81 -4.19 -17.27
C ALA A 183 -3.02 -4.89 -17.89
N ALA A 184 -3.85 -4.20 -18.68
CA ALA A 184 -4.98 -4.79 -19.39
C ALA A 184 -4.53 -5.91 -20.34
N GLU A 185 -3.45 -5.70 -21.08
CA GLU A 185 -2.89 -6.71 -21.99
C GLU A 185 -2.37 -7.95 -21.24
N VAL A 186 -1.72 -7.76 -20.08
CA VAL A 186 -1.03 -8.85 -19.37
C VAL A 186 -1.91 -9.55 -18.35
N LEU A 187 -2.75 -8.81 -17.64
CA LEU A 187 -3.56 -9.31 -16.52
C LEU A 187 -5.02 -9.59 -16.91
N GLY A 188 -5.42 -9.19 -18.12
CA GLY A 188 -6.77 -9.32 -18.65
C GLY A 188 -7.53 -7.98 -18.63
N PRO A 189 -8.20 -7.60 -19.74
CA PRO A 189 -8.84 -6.29 -19.86
C PRO A 189 -10.00 -6.08 -18.89
N GLU A 190 -10.71 -7.16 -18.53
CA GLU A 190 -11.90 -7.14 -17.65
C GLU A 190 -11.56 -7.16 -16.15
N ARG A 191 -10.27 -7.24 -15.80
CA ARG A 191 -9.87 -7.29 -14.39
C ARG A 191 -10.21 -5.98 -13.70
N GLN A 192 -10.87 -6.08 -12.55
CA GLN A 192 -11.30 -4.90 -11.78
C GLN A 192 -10.08 -4.18 -11.20
N ALA A 193 -10.16 -2.86 -11.17
CA ALA A 193 -9.11 -1.99 -10.68
C ALA A 193 -9.68 -0.65 -10.17
N ALA A 194 -8.85 0.08 -9.44
CA ALA A 194 -9.14 1.44 -8.99
C ALA A 194 -7.90 2.33 -9.11
N VAL A 195 -8.11 3.57 -9.58
CA VAL A 195 -7.11 4.63 -9.62
C VAL A 195 -7.48 5.64 -8.54
N CYS A 196 -6.72 5.65 -7.45
CA CYS A 196 -6.88 6.58 -6.33
C CYS A 196 -5.88 7.71 -6.50
N ARG A 197 -6.34 8.94 -6.72
CA ARG A 197 -5.46 10.11 -6.88
C ARG A 197 -5.65 11.13 -5.79
N GLU A 198 -4.55 11.81 -5.44
CA GLU A 198 -4.55 12.96 -4.52
C GLU A 198 -5.25 12.65 -3.18
N LEU A 199 -5.04 11.43 -2.66
CA LEU A 199 -5.61 10.98 -1.39
C LEU A 199 -5.29 11.98 -0.27
N THR A 200 -6.31 12.28 0.53
CA THR A 200 -6.37 13.28 1.61
C THR A 200 -6.27 14.74 1.16
N LYS A 201 -6.13 15.04 -0.13
CA LYS A 201 -5.98 16.42 -0.65
C LYS A 201 -7.30 16.94 -1.21
N LYS A 202 -7.31 18.23 -1.60
CA LYS A 202 -8.50 18.93 -2.12
C LYS A 202 -9.15 18.25 -3.34
N PHE A 203 -8.35 17.58 -4.17
CA PHE A 203 -8.80 16.95 -5.42
C PHE A 203 -8.75 15.42 -5.36
N GLU A 204 -8.93 14.85 -4.15
CA GLU A 204 -9.06 13.42 -3.95
C GLU A 204 -10.14 12.84 -4.88
N GLU A 205 -9.81 11.76 -5.57
CA GLU A 205 -10.72 11.07 -6.48
C GLU A 205 -10.35 9.59 -6.59
N VAL A 206 -11.37 8.73 -6.58
CA VAL A 206 -11.26 7.31 -6.85
C VAL A 206 -12.02 7.00 -8.12
N ILE A 207 -11.34 6.45 -9.13
CA ILE A 207 -11.94 6.03 -10.39
C ILE A 207 -11.83 4.51 -10.46
N SER A 208 -12.96 3.81 -10.48
CA SER A 208 -13.01 2.34 -10.49
C SER A 208 -13.59 1.80 -11.79
N GLY A 209 -13.19 0.59 -12.16
CA GLY A 209 -13.69 -0.10 -13.35
C GLY A 209 -12.73 -1.19 -13.81
N THR A 210 -12.94 -1.68 -15.03
CA THR A 210 -12.01 -2.65 -15.64
C THR A 210 -10.70 -1.96 -16.03
N LEU A 211 -9.61 -2.72 -16.13
CA LEU A 211 -8.33 -2.20 -16.62
C LEU A 211 -8.46 -1.54 -17.99
N GLN A 212 -9.26 -2.12 -18.89
CA GLN A 212 -9.54 -1.55 -20.21
C GLN A 212 -10.25 -0.19 -20.11
N HIS A 213 -11.27 -0.08 -19.26
CA HIS A 213 -12.00 1.17 -19.07
C HIS A 213 -11.10 2.28 -18.50
N LEU A 214 -10.33 1.97 -17.46
CA LEU A 214 -9.44 2.93 -16.81
C LEU A 214 -8.29 3.35 -17.74
N ALA A 215 -7.78 2.45 -18.57
CA ALA A 215 -6.80 2.77 -19.60
C ALA A 215 -7.34 3.80 -20.61
N GLY A 216 -8.63 3.68 -20.99
CA GLY A 216 -9.31 4.66 -21.84
C GLY A 216 -9.43 6.03 -21.16
N ILE A 217 -9.98 6.08 -19.94
CA ILE A 217 -10.11 7.32 -19.17
C ILE A 217 -8.75 8.04 -19.04
N CYS A 218 -7.70 7.31 -18.68
CA CYS A 218 -6.39 7.90 -18.46
C CYS A 218 -5.67 8.29 -19.76
N ALA A 219 -6.09 7.77 -20.92
CA ALA A 219 -5.59 8.21 -22.22
C ALA A 219 -6.20 9.56 -22.63
N ASP A 220 -7.50 9.75 -22.35
CA ASP A 220 -8.23 10.97 -22.74
C ASP A 220 -8.06 12.11 -21.72
N ARG A 221 -7.89 11.75 -20.44
CA ARG A 221 -7.78 12.70 -19.33
C ARG A 221 -6.38 12.72 -18.76
N SER A 222 -5.72 13.88 -18.86
CA SER A 222 -4.47 14.13 -18.15
C SER A 222 -4.74 14.30 -16.64
N LEU A 223 -4.47 13.25 -15.88
CA LEU A 223 -4.48 13.30 -14.43
C LEU A 223 -3.29 14.11 -13.90
N LYS A 224 -3.40 14.61 -12.67
CA LYS A 224 -2.34 15.33 -11.96
C LYS A 224 -2.25 14.80 -10.53
N GLY A 225 -1.10 15.05 -9.91
CA GLY A 225 -0.83 14.69 -8.52
C GLY A 225 -0.26 13.29 -8.37
N GLU A 226 -0.44 12.74 -7.17
CA GLU A 226 0.03 11.41 -6.79
C GLU A 226 -1.06 10.36 -7.01
N ILE A 227 -0.68 9.16 -7.44
CA ILE A 227 -1.61 8.10 -7.81
C ILE A 227 -1.20 6.78 -7.16
N VAL A 228 -2.17 6.12 -6.54
CA VAL A 228 -2.11 4.72 -6.14
C VAL A 228 -3.06 3.93 -7.05
N VAL A 229 -2.58 2.85 -7.64
CA VAL A 229 -3.37 1.95 -8.49
C VAL A 229 -3.58 0.66 -7.74
N LEU A 230 -4.84 0.24 -7.61
CA LEU A 230 -5.22 -1.07 -7.11
C LEU A 230 -5.69 -1.91 -8.29
N ILE A 231 -5.23 -3.16 -8.38
CA ILE A 231 -5.72 -4.13 -9.36
C ILE A 231 -6.15 -5.37 -8.60
N ASP A 232 -7.35 -5.85 -8.86
CA ASP A 232 -7.91 -6.98 -8.13
C ASP A 232 -7.06 -8.25 -8.33
N ARG A 233 -7.21 -9.20 -7.42
CA ARG A 233 -6.69 -10.56 -7.62
C ARG A 233 -7.31 -11.16 -8.87
N LYS A 234 -6.71 -12.24 -9.36
CA LYS A 234 -7.28 -12.95 -10.50
C LYS A 234 -8.59 -13.51 -9.96
N SER A 235 -9.72 -13.09 -10.52
CA SER A 235 -10.93 -13.84 -10.26
C SER A 235 -10.61 -15.26 -10.70
N SER A 236 -10.74 -16.22 -9.78
CA SER A 236 -11.20 -17.55 -10.20
C SER A 236 -12.37 -17.20 -11.09
N GLU A 237 -12.27 -17.49 -12.39
CA GLU A 237 -13.29 -17.17 -13.39
C GLU A 237 -14.64 -17.23 -12.70
N ASN A 238 -15.48 -16.20 -12.85
CA ASN A 238 -16.87 -16.34 -12.46
C ASN A 238 -17.30 -17.64 -13.11
N ILE A 239 -17.35 -18.72 -12.33
CA ILE A 239 -17.81 -19.99 -12.82
C ILE A 239 -19.25 -19.62 -13.09
N HIS A 240 -19.56 -19.48 -14.39
CA HIS A 240 -20.89 -19.11 -14.77
C HIS A 240 -21.80 -20.09 -14.05
N GLU A 241 -22.95 -19.63 -13.57
CA GLU A 241 -23.85 -20.52 -12.82
C GLU A 241 -24.11 -21.82 -13.60
N SER A 242 -24.10 -21.75 -14.95
CA SER A 242 -24.07 -22.89 -15.87
C SER A 242 -22.88 -23.85 -15.72
N ASP A 243 -21.67 -23.34 -15.55
CA ASP A 243 -20.46 -24.15 -15.34
C ASP A 243 -20.47 -24.76 -13.94
N LEU A 244 -20.98 -24.04 -12.93
CA LEU A 244 -21.12 -24.55 -11.57
C LEU A 244 -22.16 -25.66 -11.51
N GLU A 245 -23.30 -25.47 -12.19
CA GLU A 245 -24.33 -26.48 -12.36
C GLU A 245 -23.81 -27.71 -13.09
N ALA A 246 -23.02 -27.56 -14.16
CA ALA A 246 -22.44 -28.68 -14.89
C ALA A 246 -21.50 -29.52 -14.01
N LEU A 247 -20.61 -28.86 -13.27
CA LEU A 247 -19.68 -29.50 -12.33
C LEU A 247 -20.42 -30.20 -11.17
N LEU A 248 -21.53 -29.61 -10.69
CA LEU A 248 -22.38 -30.20 -9.67
C LEU A 248 -23.14 -31.41 -10.19
N ARG A 249 -23.74 -31.33 -11.40
CA ARG A 249 -24.45 -32.45 -12.03
C ARG A 249 -23.52 -33.65 -12.21
N GLU A 250 -22.32 -33.44 -12.73
CA GLU A 250 -21.31 -34.50 -12.87
C GLU A 250 -20.96 -35.13 -11.51
N ALA A 251 -20.63 -34.31 -10.50
CA ALA A 251 -20.24 -34.80 -9.18
C ALA A 251 -21.38 -35.57 -8.48
N LEU A 252 -22.63 -35.11 -8.62
CA LEU A 252 -23.82 -35.76 -8.05
C LEU A 252 -24.10 -37.14 -8.65
N THR A 253 -23.57 -37.48 -9.82
CA THR A 253 -23.70 -38.85 -10.37
C THR A 253 -22.90 -39.89 -9.60
N GLN A 254 -21.86 -39.49 -8.87
CA GLN A 254 -20.92 -40.40 -8.19
C GLN A 254 -20.84 -40.18 -6.67
N GLN A 255 -21.36 -39.07 -6.16
CA GLN A 255 -21.13 -38.63 -4.78
C GLN A 255 -22.42 -38.15 -4.11
N THR A 256 -22.43 -38.15 -2.78
CA THR A 256 -23.53 -37.55 -2.03
C THR A 256 -23.56 -36.04 -2.24
N VAL A 257 -24.73 -35.40 -2.06
CA VAL A 257 -24.88 -33.93 -2.16
C VAL A 257 -23.86 -33.19 -1.31
N ARG A 258 -23.56 -33.72 -0.12
CA ARG A 258 -22.58 -33.15 0.80
C ARG A 258 -21.16 -33.20 0.22
N ASP A 259 -20.75 -34.35 -0.28
CA ASP A 259 -19.39 -34.57 -0.78
C ASP A 259 -19.16 -33.87 -2.12
N ALA A 260 -20.15 -33.91 -3.02
CA ALA A 260 -20.14 -33.16 -4.28
C ALA A 260 -20.00 -31.65 -4.03
N SER A 261 -20.76 -31.10 -3.08
CA SER A 261 -20.68 -29.68 -2.73
C SER A 261 -19.33 -29.29 -2.11
N GLU A 262 -18.72 -30.19 -1.36
CA GLU A 262 -17.40 -29.99 -0.75
C GLU A 262 -16.29 -30.03 -1.81
N ALA A 263 -16.31 -31.01 -2.70
CA ALA A 263 -15.36 -31.14 -3.80
C ALA A 263 -15.45 -29.96 -4.77
N VAL A 264 -16.67 -29.56 -5.13
CA VAL A 264 -16.90 -28.43 -6.04
C VAL A 264 -16.54 -27.10 -5.36
N ALA A 265 -16.92 -26.85 -4.10
CA ALA A 265 -16.51 -25.64 -3.39
C ALA A 265 -14.98 -25.52 -3.27
N ALA A 266 -14.29 -26.62 -2.99
CA ALA A 266 -12.82 -26.63 -2.92
C ALA A 266 -12.16 -26.34 -4.28
N ARG A 267 -12.71 -26.89 -5.37
CA ARG A 267 -12.20 -26.68 -6.74
C ARG A 267 -12.45 -25.27 -7.27
N THR A 268 -13.55 -24.65 -6.85
CA THR A 268 -14.05 -23.39 -7.40
C THR A 268 -13.73 -22.16 -6.55
N GLY A 269 -13.37 -22.36 -5.28
CA GLY A 269 -13.16 -21.28 -4.33
C GLY A 269 -14.45 -20.59 -3.86
N LEU A 270 -15.62 -21.09 -4.28
CA LEU A 270 -16.91 -20.52 -3.89
C LEU A 270 -17.31 -20.95 -2.46
N PRO A 271 -18.11 -20.13 -1.74
CA PRO A 271 -18.57 -20.49 -0.41
C PRO A 271 -19.34 -21.81 -0.41
N LYS A 272 -18.92 -22.77 0.44
CA LYS A 272 -19.55 -24.10 0.54
C LYS A 272 -21.07 -24.05 0.70
N ARG A 273 -21.58 -23.06 1.45
CA ARG A 273 -23.02 -22.85 1.64
C ARG A 273 -23.76 -22.52 0.33
N HIS A 274 -23.15 -21.71 -0.53
CA HIS A 274 -23.73 -21.33 -1.82
C HIS A 274 -23.79 -22.55 -2.77
N VAL A 275 -22.68 -23.27 -2.90
CA VAL A 275 -22.58 -24.49 -3.71
C VAL A 275 -23.56 -25.56 -3.23
N TYR A 276 -23.69 -25.76 -1.91
CA TYR A 276 -24.62 -26.73 -1.33
C TYR A 276 -26.10 -26.40 -1.58
N GLN A 277 -26.48 -25.12 -1.49
CA GLN A 277 -27.84 -24.69 -1.81
C GLN A 277 -28.20 -24.92 -3.27
N LEU A 278 -27.25 -24.72 -4.19
CA LEU A 278 -27.44 -25.00 -5.61
C LEU A 278 -27.56 -26.51 -5.87
N ALA A 279 -26.72 -27.33 -5.25
CA ALA A 279 -26.76 -28.78 -5.37
C ALA A 279 -28.11 -29.37 -4.89
N LEU A 280 -28.68 -28.84 -3.80
CA LEU A 280 -29.99 -29.24 -3.31
C LEU A 280 -31.13 -28.92 -4.30
N LYS A 281 -31.05 -27.79 -5.01
CA LYS A 281 -32.04 -27.43 -6.03
C LYS A 281 -31.96 -28.36 -7.23
N LEU A 282 -30.75 -28.74 -7.66
CA LEU A 282 -30.53 -29.64 -8.78
C LEU A 282 -31.02 -31.07 -8.49
N GLY A 283 -30.83 -31.58 -7.26
CA GLY A 283 -31.31 -32.90 -6.85
C GLY A 283 -32.82 -33.02 -6.61
N GLN A 284 -33.59 -31.92 -6.73
CA GLN A 284 -35.06 -31.92 -6.62
C GLN A 284 -35.76 -31.94 -8.00
N HIS A 285 -35.00 -31.88 -9.10
CA HIS A 285 -35.51 -31.78 -10.47
C HIS A 285 -35.21 -33.01 -11.35
N GLU A 286 -34.87 -34.15 -10.74
CA GLU A 286 -34.89 -35.51 -11.34
C GLU A 286 -35.99 -36.34 -10.68
#